data_AF-A0A7S0BMZ9-F1
#
_entry.id   AF-A0A7S0BMZ9-F1
#
_cell.length_a   1.000
_cell.length_b   1.000
_cell.length_c   1.000
_cell.angle_alpha   90.00
_cell.angle_beta   90.00
_cell.angle_gamma   90.00
#
_symmetry.space_group_name_H-M   'P 1'
#
loop_
_entity.id
_entity.type
_entity.pdbx_description
1 polymer ?
#
loop_
_entity_poly.entity_id
_entity_poly.type
_entity_poly.pdbx_seq_one_letter_code
_entity_poly.pdbx_strand_id
1 'polypeptide(L)'
;MDPSLNEFILTHENIKVPYTGHQYSVNEGRTVLYDERTREMLKALKSQPSLDGKKRQLRYVGSLVADVHRTIMYGGVYMYPQNKNNPLGAIKLLYEAAPIAFLVANGGGQALTRLDPILELVPTSIHDRVPVFFGSEDDTNFCTGFYRASKPIDDPMFTLRRTASIVEYSQQAVLDDDEVEEDGILCAHLPQI
;
A
#
# COMPACT_ATOMS: atom_id res chain seq x y z
N MET A 1 -26.40 1.30 13.39
CA MET A 1 -26.90 0.96 14.73
C MET A 1 -28.13 1.80 14.98
N ASP A 2 -29.25 1.16 15.33
CA ASP A 2 -30.42 1.88 15.83
C ASP A 2 -30.25 2.06 17.35
N PRO A 3 -30.03 3.28 17.85
CA PRO A 3 -29.82 3.51 19.27
C PRO A 3 -31.08 3.28 20.11
N SER A 4 -32.28 3.37 19.51
CA SER A 4 -33.55 3.18 20.22
C SER A 4 -33.81 1.71 20.53
N LEU A 5 -33.36 0.81 19.65
CA LEU A 5 -33.47 -0.64 19.80
C LEU A 5 -32.19 -1.27 20.39
N ASN A 6 -31.08 -0.53 20.40
CA ASN A 6 -29.74 -1.04 20.74
C ASN A 6 -29.33 -2.23 19.87
N GLU A 7 -29.72 -2.20 18.58
CA GLU A 7 -29.50 -3.28 17.63
C GLU A 7 -28.71 -2.81 16.38
N PHE A 8 -27.93 -3.73 15.81
CA PHE A 8 -27.34 -3.56 14.49
C PHE A 8 -28.29 -4.11 13.44
N ILE A 9 -28.97 -3.22 12.74
CA ILE A 9 -29.85 -3.55 11.61
C ILE A 9 -29.00 -3.67 10.34
N LEU A 10 -29.24 -4.73 9.58
CA LEU A 10 -28.66 -4.91 8.26
C LEU A 10 -29.20 -3.83 7.31
N THR A 11 -28.31 -2.99 6.78
CA THR A 11 -28.67 -1.89 5.88
C THR A 11 -28.24 -2.13 4.43
N HIS A 12 -27.16 -2.88 4.24
CA HIS A 12 -26.59 -3.19 2.93
C HIS A 12 -26.13 -4.65 2.93
N GLU A 13 -26.71 -5.45 2.05
CA GLU A 13 -26.28 -6.82 1.81
C GLU A 13 -25.18 -6.86 0.75
N ASN A 14 -24.27 -7.82 0.88
CA ASN A 14 -23.31 -8.18 -0.19
C ASN A 14 -22.53 -6.98 -0.75
N ILE A 15 -22.06 -6.07 0.10
CA ILE A 15 -21.26 -4.91 -0.31
C ILE A 15 -20.10 -5.37 -1.20
N LYS A 16 -19.94 -4.68 -2.34
CA LYS A 16 -18.82 -4.90 -3.28
C LYS A 16 -18.00 -3.63 -3.40
N VAL A 17 -16.67 -3.79 -3.32
CA VAL A 17 -15.72 -2.73 -3.61
C VAL A 17 -15.79 -2.45 -5.12
N PRO A 18 -15.98 -1.21 -5.56
CA PRO A 18 -15.94 -0.87 -6.98
C PRO A 18 -14.59 -1.26 -7.61
N TYR A 19 -14.59 -1.71 -8.87
CA TYR A 19 -13.37 -2.12 -9.57
C TYR A 19 -12.34 -0.98 -9.72
N THR A 20 -12.82 0.25 -9.87
CA THR A 20 -12.05 1.49 -9.95
C THR A 20 -12.80 2.60 -9.22
N GLY A 21 -12.09 3.62 -8.75
CA GLY A 21 -12.66 4.86 -8.23
C GLY A 21 -11.76 6.05 -8.53
N HIS A 22 -12.17 7.23 -8.07
CA HIS A 22 -11.47 8.49 -8.35
C HIS A 22 -11.00 9.17 -7.05
N GLN A 23 -10.78 8.38 -5.99
CA GLN A 23 -10.28 8.87 -4.71
C GLN A 23 -9.00 8.13 -4.33
N TYR A 24 -8.03 8.85 -3.78
CA TYR A 24 -6.88 8.24 -3.13
C TYR A 24 -6.71 8.82 -1.73
N SER A 25 -6.24 7.99 -0.81
CA SER A 25 -6.13 8.34 0.62
C SER A 25 -4.75 8.01 1.14
N VAL A 26 -3.99 9.06 1.48
CA VAL A 26 -2.61 8.96 1.96
C VAL A 26 -2.24 10.22 2.75
N ASN A 27 -1.34 10.09 3.72
CA ASN A 27 -0.78 11.24 4.40
C ASN A 27 0.32 11.89 3.53
N GLU A 28 -0.04 12.88 2.72
CA GLU A 28 0.94 13.63 1.91
C GLU A 28 1.85 14.56 2.74
N GLY A 29 1.54 14.82 4.01
CA GLY A 29 2.45 15.53 4.92
C GLY A 29 3.76 14.78 5.17
N ARG A 30 3.80 13.47 4.83
CA ARG A 30 5.00 12.64 4.90
C ARG A 30 5.79 12.53 3.60
N THR A 31 5.48 13.32 2.57
CA THR A 31 6.11 13.21 1.25
C THR A 31 7.65 13.23 1.28
N VAL A 32 8.25 14.01 2.18
CA VAL A 32 9.72 14.09 2.36
C VAL A 32 10.32 12.78 2.90
N LEU A 33 9.53 11.98 3.62
CA LEU A 33 9.96 10.72 4.23
C LEU A 33 9.72 9.51 3.32
N TYR A 34 8.93 9.65 2.26
CA TYR A 34 8.67 8.56 1.32
C TYR A 34 9.88 8.32 0.40
N ASP A 35 9.97 7.12 -0.18
CA ASP A 35 10.98 6.81 -1.22
C ASP A 35 10.62 7.47 -2.57
N GLU A 36 11.52 7.40 -3.56
CA GLU A 36 11.26 8.03 -4.87
C GLU A 36 10.08 7.36 -5.59
N ARG A 37 9.96 6.02 -5.53
CA ARG A 37 8.86 5.27 -6.16
C ARG A 37 7.50 5.74 -5.64
N THR A 38 7.36 5.92 -4.32
CA THR A 38 6.16 6.46 -3.69
C THR A 38 5.92 7.91 -4.11
N ARG A 39 6.96 8.74 -4.19
CA ARG A 39 6.82 10.13 -4.67
C ARG A 39 6.35 10.19 -6.13
N GLU A 40 6.86 9.33 -6.98
CA GLU A 40 6.44 9.19 -8.39
C GLU A 40 4.99 8.70 -8.49
N MET A 41 4.62 7.68 -7.71
CA MET A 41 3.25 7.21 -7.59
C MET A 41 2.30 8.36 -7.18
N LEU A 42 2.67 9.16 -6.17
CA LEU A 42 1.87 10.32 -5.74
C LEU A 42 1.77 11.40 -6.82
N LYS A 43 2.85 11.65 -7.58
CA LYS A 43 2.81 12.56 -8.74
C LYS A 43 1.84 12.03 -9.80
N ALA A 44 1.87 10.73 -10.09
CA ALA A 44 1.02 10.08 -11.08
C ALA A 44 -0.46 10.09 -10.67
N LEU A 45 -0.77 9.83 -9.40
CA LEU A 45 -2.14 9.93 -8.87
C LEU A 45 -2.74 11.35 -9.04
N LYS A 46 -1.90 12.39 -9.01
CA LYS A 46 -2.34 13.78 -9.19
C LYS A 46 -2.53 14.18 -10.67
N SER A 47 -1.72 13.60 -11.56
CA SER A 47 -1.66 14.00 -12.98
C SER A 47 -2.48 13.10 -13.90
N GLN A 48 -2.66 11.83 -13.56
CA GLN A 48 -3.34 10.84 -14.39
C GLN A 48 -4.78 10.59 -13.89
N PRO A 49 -5.76 10.51 -14.81
CA PRO A 49 -7.13 10.17 -14.43
C PRO A 49 -7.24 8.71 -13.97
N SER A 50 -8.28 8.41 -13.19
CA SER A 50 -8.72 7.04 -12.94
C SER A 50 -9.21 6.37 -14.22
N LEU A 51 -9.39 5.05 -14.18
CA LEU A 51 -9.86 4.28 -15.34
C LEU A 51 -11.22 4.76 -15.87
N ASP A 52 -12.06 5.34 -15.02
CA ASP A 52 -13.33 5.98 -15.40
C ASP A 52 -13.18 7.39 -16.03
N GLY A 53 -11.95 7.83 -16.31
CA GLY A 53 -11.63 9.10 -16.94
C GLY A 53 -11.71 10.31 -16.01
N LYS A 54 -12.04 10.12 -14.73
CA LYS A 54 -12.15 11.23 -13.76
C LYS A 54 -10.80 11.59 -13.18
N LYS A 55 -10.63 12.87 -12.81
CA LYS A 55 -9.47 13.31 -12.03
C LYS A 55 -9.55 12.71 -10.63
N ARG A 56 -8.47 12.04 -10.18
CA ARG A 56 -8.38 11.50 -8.82
C ARG A 56 -8.32 12.62 -7.78
N GLN A 57 -8.96 12.41 -6.64
CA GLN A 57 -9.06 13.38 -5.55
C GLN A 57 -8.46 12.83 -4.26
N LEU A 58 -7.66 13.64 -3.57
CA LEU A 58 -7.15 13.31 -2.24
C LEU A 58 -8.29 13.37 -1.21
N ARG A 59 -8.43 12.32 -0.40
CA ARG A 59 -9.23 12.31 0.83
C ARG A 59 -8.47 11.57 1.91
N TYR A 60 -8.14 12.25 3.00
CA TYR A 60 -7.43 11.62 4.11
C TYR A 60 -8.01 12.11 5.43
N VAL A 61 -8.74 11.24 6.12
CA VAL A 61 -9.32 11.53 7.45
C VAL A 61 -8.27 11.32 8.53
N GLY A 62 -7.35 10.37 8.33
CA GLY A 62 -6.35 9.99 9.33
C GLY A 62 -6.83 8.90 10.29
N SER A 63 -7.94 8.25 9.97
CA SER A 63 -8.46 7.07 10.67
C SER A 63 -8.58 5.93 9.67
N LEU A 64 -7.84 4.84 9.91
CA LEU A 64 -7.82 3.65 9.04
C LEU A 64 -9.24 3.17 8.72
N VAL A 65 -10.09 3.05 9.75
CA VAL A 65 -11.46 2.57 9.59
C VAL A 65 -12.30 3.53 8.75
N ALA A 66 -12.22 4.84 8.99
CA ALA A 66 -13.03 5.82 8.25
C ALA A 66 -12.61 5.93 6.78
N ASP A 67 -11.29 5.93 6.54
CA ASP A 67 -10.76 6.02 5.18
C ASP A 67 -11.04 4.73 4.38
N VAL A 68 -10.85 3.56 4.98
CA VAL A 68 -11.13 2.28 4.30
C VAL A 68 -12.63 2.04 4.10
N HIS A 69 -13.48 2.38 5.07
CA HIS A 69 -14.93 2.27 4.90
C HIS A 69 -15.39 3.09 3.69
N ARG A 70 -14.87 4.31 3.53
CA ARG A 70 -15.13 5.15 2.35
C ARG A 70 -14.63 4.46 1.06
N THR A 71 -13.42 3.92 1.07
CA THR A 71 -12.86 3.19 -0.07
C THR A 71 -13.71 1.98 -0.46
N ILE A 72 -14.21 1.20 0.51
CA ILE A 72 -15.08 0.05 0.25
C ILE A 72 -16.39 0.49 -0.42
N MET A 73 -16.97 1.61 0.02
CA MET A 73 -18.27 2.08 -0.48
C MET A 73 -18.19 2.82 -1.82
N TYR A 74 -17.13 3.59 -2.07
CA TYR A 74 -17.04 4.50 -3.22
C TYR A 74 -15.92 4.17 -4.21
N GLY A 75 -15.10 3.17 -3.90
CA GLY A 75 -13.92 2.81 -4.69
C GLY A 75 -12.75 3.77 -4.47
N GLY A 76 -11.67 3.52 -5.20
CA GLY A 76 -10.39 4.21 -5.06
C GLY A 76 -9.42 3.41 -4.19
N VAL A 77 -8.41 4.07 -3.64
CA VAL A 77 -7.34 3.40 -2.90
C VAL A 77 -6.97 4.14 -1.61
N TYR A 78 -6.89 3.39 -0.51
CA TYR A 78 -6.23 3.81 0.72
C TYR A 78 -4.82 3.24 0.74
N MET A 79 -3.85 4.06 1.15
CA MET A 79 -2.47 3.64 1.26
C MET A 79 -1.78 4.21 2.50
N TYR A 80 -0.95 3.37 3.11
CA TYR A 80 -0.01 3.73 4.14
C TYR A 80 1.34 3.07 3.80
N PRO A 81 2.08 3.63 2.84
CA PRO A 81 3.36 3.07 2.43
C PRO A 81 4.40 3.20 3.56
N GLN A 82 5.49 2.43 3.44
CA GLN A 82 6.65 2.60 4.29
C GLN A 82 7.29 3.97 4.09
N ASN A 83 8.07 4.40 5.06
CA ASN A 83 8.84 5.65 5.00
C ASN A 83 10.14 5.48 5.77
N LYS A 84 11.07 6.44 5.62
CA LYS A 84 12.38 6.40 6.28
C LYS A 84 12.32 6.13 7.80
N ASN A 85 11.28 6.60 8.48
CA ASN A 85 11.13 6.39 9.93
C ASN A 85 10.45 5.05 10.28
N ASN A 86 9.75 4.43 9.32
CA ASN A 86 9.01 3.18 9.48
C ASN A 86 9.21 2.33 8.22
N PRO A 87 10.39 1.71 8.05
CA PRO A 87 10.74 0.95 6.84
C PRO A 87 9.85 -0.28 6.64
N LEU A 88 9.30 -0.84 7.72
CA LEU A 88 8.30 -1.93 7.65
C LEU A 88 6.85 -1.43 7.65
N GLY A 89 6.63 -0.14 7.40
CA GLY A 89 5.31 0.48 7.53
C GLY A 89 4.90 0.71 8.99
N ALA A 90 3.73 1.33 9.17
CA ALA A 90 3.22 1.70 10.50
C ALA A 90 2.03 0.84 10.96
N ILE A 91 1.29 0.22 10.03
CA ILE A 91 0.06 -0.50 10.32
C ILE A 91 0.39 -1.89 10.84
N LYS A 92 -0.28 -2.32 11.92
CA LYS A 92 -0.07 -3.61 12.56
C LYS A 92 -0.74 -4.72 11.76
N LEU A 93 0.01 -5.78 11.45
CA LEU A 93 -0.46 -6.86 10.59
C LEU A 93 -1.71 -7.55 11.16
N LEU A 94 -1.62 -8.08 12.39
CA LEU A 94 -2.66 -8.96 12.94
C LEU A 94 -4.00 -8.29 13.22
N TYR A 95 -4.00 -7.07 13.76
CA TYR A 95 -5.22 -6.44 14.30
C TYR A 95 -5.58 -5.11 13.62
N GLU A 96 -4.84 -4.70 12.58
CA GLU A 96 -5.22 -3.56 11.74
C GLU A 96 -5.28 -3.98 10.27
N ALA A 97 -4.20 -4.53 9.71
CA ALA A 97 -4.13 -4.82 8.28
C ALA A 97 -4.91 -6.07 7.88
N ALA A 98 -4.72 -7.20 8.56
CA ALA A 98 -5.34 -8.48 8.21
C ALA A 98 -6.88 -8.45 8.29
N PRO A 99 -7.52 -7.89 9.33
CA PRO A 99 -8.99 -7.78 9.37
C PRO A 99 -9.55 -6.92 8.24
N ILE A 100 -8.90 -5.81 7.93
CA ILE A 100 -9.28 -4.94 6.82
C ILE A 100 -9.08 -5.63 5.47
N ALA A 101 -7.94 -6.30 5.28
CA ALA A 101 -7.63 -7.05 4.07
C ALA A 101 -8.68 -8.14 3.80
N PHE A 102 -9.13 -8.83 4.85
CA PHE A 102 -10.21 -9.81 4.75
C PHE A 102 -11.51 -9.19 4.25
N LEU A 103 -11.92 -8.04 4.79
CA LEU A 103 -13.14 -7.34 4.35
C LEU A 103 -13.03 -6.88 2.89
N VAL A 104 -11.91 -6.27 2.52
CA VAL A 104 -11.67 -5.76 1.17
C VAL A 104 -11.66 -6.90 0.15
N ALA A 105 -10.95 -7.99 0.44
CA ALA A 105 -10.88 -9.17 -0.43
C ALA A 105 -12.25 -9.83 -0.64
N ASN A 106 -13.03 -10.02 0.42
CA ASN A 106 -14.40 -10.58 0.30
C ASN A 106 -15.36 -9.63 -0.44
N GLY A 107 -15.10 -8.32 -0.37
CA GLY A 107 -15.78 -7.31 -1.17
C GLY A 107 -15.37 -7.28 -2.65
N GLY A 108 -14.39 -8.08 -3.08
CA GLY A 108 -13.85 -8.08 -4.44
C GLY A 108 -12.84 -6.98 -4.73
N GLY A 109 -12.34 -6.30 -3.69
CA GLY A 109 -11.20 -5.39 -3.79
C GLY A 109 -9.88 -6.10 -3.58
N GLN A 110 -8.80 -5.33 -3.56
CA GLN A 110 -7.43 -5.81 -3.39
C GLN A 110 -6.78 -5.22 -2.14
N ALA A 111 -5.97 -6.05 -1.47
CA ALA A 111 -5.28 -5.69 -0.23
C ALA A 111 -3.83 -6.19 -0.28
N LEU A 112 -2.90 -5.30 -0.60
CA LEU A 112 -1.49 -5.61 -0.83
C LEU A 112 -0.57 -4.82 0.10
N THR A 113 0.65 -5.32 0.29
CA THR A 113 1.74 -4.57 0.94
C THR A 113 2.46 -3.65 -0.03
N ARG A 114 3.02 -4.24 -1.07
CA ARG A 114 3.63 -3.66 -2.27
C ARG A 114 3.40 -4.65 -3.39
N LEU A 115 3.91 -5.87 -3.22
CA LEU A 115 3.80 -6.95 -4.18
C LEU A 115 2.97 -8.12 -3.64
N ASP A 116 3.01 -8.34 -2.32
CA ASP A 116 2.39 -9.51 -1.69
C ASP A 116 0.97 -9.23 -1.16
N PRO A 117 0.04 -10.19 -1.28
CA PRO A 117 -1.25 -10.13 -0.61
C PRO A 117 -1.10 -10.16 0.92
N ILE A 118 -1.77 -9.24 1.60
CA ILE A 118 -1.65 -9.10 3.07
C ILE A 118 -2.09 -10.37 3.82
N LEU A 119 -3.07 -11.10 3.27
CA LEU A 119 -3.58 -12.34 3.87
C LEU A 119 -2.66 -13.55 3.69
N GLU A 120 -1.64 -13.45 2.83
CA GLU A 120 -0.64 -14.51 2.62
C GLU A 120 0.59 -14.34 3.51
N LEU A 121 0.70 -13.21 4.21
CA LEU A 121 1.83 -12.95 5.11
C LEU A 121 1.72 -13.81 6.37
N VAL A 122 2.81 -14.50 6.69
CA VAL A 122 2.95 -15.20 7.96
C VAL A 122 3.62 -14.25 8.97
N PRO A 123 2.91 -13.85 10.06
CA PRO A 123 3.48 -13.00 11.10
C PRO A 123 4.53 -13.77 11.91
N THR A 124 5.59 -13.07 12.31
CA THR A 124 6.60 -13.56 13.26
C THR A 124 6.38 -13.06 14.68
N SER A 125 5.70 -11.92 14.83
CA SER A 125 5.35 -11.31 16.10
C SER A 125 3.94 -10.73 16.05
N ILE A 126 3.30 -10.67 17.21
CA ILE A 126 1.97 -10.07 17.35
C ILE A 126 1.95 -8.57 17.00
N HIS A 127 3.12 -7.93 17.01
CA HIS A 127 3.28 -6.50 16.78
C HIS A 127 3.93 -6.17 15.44
N ASP A 128 4.02 -7.14 14.52
CA ASP A 128 4.56 -6.91 13.19
C ASP A 128 3.80 -5.80 12.47
N ARG A 129 4.56 -4.99 11.74
CA ARG A 129 4.04 -3.88 10.95
C ARG A 129 4.19 -4.18 9.48
N VAL A 130 3.33 -3.58 8.68
CA VAL A 130 3.30 -3.76 7.24
C VAL A 130 2.87 -2.46 6.56
N PRO A 131 3.44 -2.09 5.41
CA PRO A 131 2.81 -1.09 4.55
C PRO A 131 1.55 -1.68 3.93
N VAL A 132 0.58 -0.82 3.60
CA VAL A 132 -0.72 -1.28 3.10
C VAL A 132 -1.20 -0.45 1.93
N PHE A 133 -1.83 -1.14 0.98
CA PHE A 133 -2.65 -0.60 -0.09
C PHE A 133 -3.96 -1.39 -0.11
N PHE A 134 -5.07 -0.70 0.14
CA PHE A 134 -6.41 -1.27 0.23
C PHE A 134 -7.35 -0.56 -0.73
N GLY A 135 -8.12 -1.29 -1.53
CA GLY A 135 -9.26 -0.72 -2.22
C GLY A 135 -9.62 -1.40 -3.53
N SER A 136 -10.03 -0.58 -4.49
CA SER A 136 -10.33 -0.98 -5.86
C SER A 136 -9.14 -1.69 -6.50
N GLU A 137 -9.42 -2.78 -7.23
CA GLU A 137 -8.38 -3.60 -7.87
C GLU A 137 -7.54 -2.78 -8.87
N ASP A 138 -8.18 -1.97 -9.71
CA ASP A 138 -7.50 -1.11 -10.67
C ASP A 138 -6.58 -0.08 -9.98
N ASP A 139 -7.10 0.66 -8.99
CA ASP A 139 -6.33 1.69 -8.30
C ASP A 139 -5.21 1.12 -7.42
N THR A 140 -5.42 -0.07 -6.84
CA THR A 140 -4.40 -0.77 -6.06
C THR A 140 -3.28 -1.28 -6.97
N ASN A 141 -3.61 -1.87 -8.11
CA ASN A 141 -2.63 -2.28 -9.12
C ASN A 141 -1.90 -1.09 -9.74
N PHE A 142 -2.58 0.03 -9.98
CA PHE A 142 -1.95 1.27 -10.44
C PHE A 142 -0.87 1.73 -9.45
N CYS A 143 -1.18 1.76 -8.16
CA CYS A 143 -0.22 2.17 -7.13
C CYS A 143 0.94 1.18 -6.97
N THR A 144 0.63 -0.12 -6.93
CA THR A 144 1.65 -1.16 -6.71
C THR A 144 2.53 -1.40 -7.93
N GLY A 145 2.09 -1.02 -9.14
CA GLY A 145 2.88 -1.07 -10.36
C GLY A 145 4.21 -0.30 -10.29
N PHE A 146 4.27 0.76 -9.48
CA PHE A 146 5.51 1.53 -9.26
C PHE A 146 6.60 0.74 -8.52
N TYR A 147 6.25 -0.37 -7.87
CA TYR A 147 7.21 -1.25 -7.19
C TYR A 147 7.56 -2.52 -7.99
N ARG A 148 6.81 -2.85 -9.06
CA ARG A 148 7.03 -4.07 -9.86
C ARG A 148 8.23 -4.00 -10.82
N ALA A 149 8.83 -2.83 -11.00
CA ALA A 149 9.92 -2.62 -11.97
C ALA A 149 11.31 -3.05 -11.47
N SER A 150 11.47 -3.41 -10.19
CA SER A 150 12.71 -4.05 -9.72
C SER A 150 12.78 -5.48 -10.24
N LYS A 151 13.97 -5.89 -10.70
CA LYS A 151 14.21 -7.22 -11.26
C LYS A 151 13.63 -8.28 -10.30
N PRO A 152 12.97 -9.34 -10.81
CA PRO A 152 12.69 -10.49 -9.98
C PRO A 152 14.02 -10.94 -9.37
N ILE A 153 14.02 -11.23 -8.08
CA ILE A 153 15.10 -11.98 -7.47
C ILE A 153 15.32 -13.20 -8.38
N ASP A 154 16.57 -13.49 -8.73
CA ASP A 154 16.99 -14.67 -9.51
C ASP A 154 16.78 -15.95 -8.66
N ASP A 155 15.59 -16.10 -8.09
CA ASP A 155 15.10 -17.27 -7.39
C ASP A 155 14.08 -17.96 -8.31
N PRO A 156 14.43 -19.10 -8.93
CA PRO A 156 13.54 -19.86 -9.79
C PRO A 156 12.29 -20.38 -9.05
N MET A 157 12.23 -20.25 -7.71
CA MET A 157 11.09 -20.60 -6.88
C MET A 157 10.22 -19.40 -6.46
N PHE A 158 10.55 -18.15 -6.83
CA PHE A 158 9.80 -16.96 -6.39
C PHE A 158 8.33 -17.02 -6.79
N THR A 159 8.01 -17.51 -7.99
CA THR A 159 6.63 -17.70 -8.47
C THR A 159 5.93 -18.93 -7.88
N LEU A 160 6.67 -19.84 -7.24
CA LEU A 160 6.15 -21.09 -6.67
C LEU A 160 5.96 -21.02 -5.15
N ARG A 161 6.60 -20.07 -4.45
CA ARG A 161 6.33 -19.77 -3.05
C ARG A 161 5.01 -18.99 -2.94
N ARG A 162 3.96 -19.63 -2.45
CA ARG A 162 2.65 -19.00 -2.21
C ARG A 162 2.61 -18.07 -0.98
N THR A 163 3.70 -17.93 -0.24
CA THR A 163 3.75 -17.15 1.00
C THR A 163 5.17 -16.65 1.22
N ALA A 164 5.37 -15.33 1.19
CA ALA A 164 6.55 -14.69 1.74
C ALA A 164 6.36 -14.51 3.24
N SER A 165 7.36 -14.88 4.05
CA SER A 165 7.35 -14.50 5.47
C SER A 165 7.58 -12.99 5.60
N ILE A 166 7.09 -12.36 6.67
CA ILE A 166 7.40 -10.94 6.92
C ILE A 166 8.92 -10.68 7.03
N VAL A 167 9.71 -11.71 7.35
CA VAL A 167 11.18 -11.64 7.37
C VAL A 167 11.73 -11.46 5.96
N GLU A 168 11.22 -12.19 4.97
CA GLU A 168 11.64 -12.06 3.57
C GLU A 168 11.27 -10.69 3.01
N TYR A 169 10.04 -10.22 3.32
CA TYR A 169 9.65 -8.85 3.04
C TYR A 169 10.60 -7.83 3.70
N SER A 170 10.95 -8.04 4.98
CA SER A 170 11.83 -7.14 5.71
C SER A 170 13.24 -7.07 5.14
N GLN A 171 13.74 -8.18 4.59
CA GLN A 171 15.04 -8.24 3.91
C GLN A 171 15.00 -7.51 2.56
N GLN A 172 13.95 -7.70 1.77
CA GLN A 172 13.76 -6.96 0.51
C GLN A 172 13.59 -5.45 0.73
N ALA A 173 12.85 -5.05 1.77
CA ALA A 173 12.63 -3.64 2.08
C ALA A 173 13.93 -2.91 2.47
N VAL A 174 14.90 -3.60 3.07
CA VAL A 174 16.23 -3.05 3.42
C VAL A 174 17.12 -2.95 2.17
N LEU A 175 17.12 -3.97 1.31
CA LEU A 175 17.93 -3.99 0.08
C LEU A 175 17.52 -2.89 -0.92
N ASP A 176 16.21 -2.63 -1.08
CA ASP A 176 15.70 -1.55 -1.93
C ASP A 176 16.15 -0.13 -1.48
N ASP A 177 16.47 0.06 -0.19
CA ASP A 177 16.92 1.34 0.37
C ASP A 177 18.45 1.54 0.25
N ASP A 178 19.24 0.46 0.30
CA ASP A 178 20.72 0.50 0.22
C ASP A 178 21.25 0.66 -1.23
N GLU A 179 20.47 0.28 -2.26
CA GLU A 179 20.87 0.42 -3.67
C GLU A 179 20.86 1.89 -4.18
N VAL A 180 20.53 2.88 -3.34
CA VAL A 180 20.47 4.30 -3.73
C VAL A 180 21.77 5.08 -3.41
N GLU A 181 22.81 4.43 -2.85
CA GLU A 181 24.05 5.12 -2.44
C GLU A 181 25.30 4.91 -3.33
N GLU A 182 25.17 4.35 -4.53
CA GLU A 182 26.28 4.30 -5.51
C GLU A 182 25.85 4.85 -6.88
N ASP A 183 25.67 6.17 -6.99
CA ASP A 183 25.96 6.90 -8.23
C ASP A 183 25.86 8.41 -7.98
N GLY A 184 27.01 9.08 -7.76
CA GLY A 184 27.07 10.53 -7.94
C GLY A 184 27.90 11.37 -6.98
N ILE A 185 29.07 10.92 -6.52
CA ILE A 185 30.15 11.86 -6.20
C ILE A 185 31.42 11.37 -6.90
N LEU A 186 31.56 11.77 -8.18
CA LEU A 186 32.86 11.89 -8.82
C LEU A 186 33.64 12.96 -8.05
N CYS A 187 34.37 12.55 -7.02
CA CYS A 187 35.47 13.32 -6.47
C CYS A 187 36.52 13.47 -7.58
N ALA A 188 36.43 14.58 -8.33
CA ALA A 188 37.46 14.98 -9.26
C ALA A 188 38.79 15.14 -8.50
N HIS A 189 39.70 14.18 -8.72
CA HIS A 189 41.11 14.36 -8.42
C HIS A 189 41.63 15.54 -9.27
N LEU A 190 41.88 16.68 -8.61
CA LEU A 190 42.70 17.73 -9.19
C LEU A 190 44.14 17.20 -9.28
N PRO A 191 44.80 17.24 -10.45
CA PRO A 191 46.22 16.93 -10.53
C PRO A 191 47.01 18.06 -9.87
N GLN A 192 47.89 17.70 -8.94
CA GLN A 192 48.90 18.60 -8.42
C GLN A 192 49.95 18.87 -9.51
N ILE A 193 50.03 20.11 -9.98
CA ILE A 193 51.24 20.75 -10.52
C ILE A 193 51.24 22.21 -10.08
#